data_AF-A0A090FXG0-F1
#
_entry.id   AF-A0A090FXG0-F1
#
_cell.length_a   1.000
_cell.length_b   1.000
_cell.length_c   1.000
_cell.angle_alpha   90.00
_cell.angle_beta   90.00
_cell.angle_gamma   90.00
#
_symmetry.space_group_name_H-M   'P 1'
#
loop_
_entity.id
_entity.type
_entity.pdbx_description
1 polymer ?
#
loop_
_entity_poly.entity_id
_entity_poly.type
_entity_poly.pdbx_seq_one_letter_code
_entity_poly.pdbx_strand_id
1 'polypeptide(L)' 'MSLIQQRTPLSSEEEYKYAKLAMEWYGWGSPIGLGILLVALAAAAVLVRIAVYGL' A
#
# COMPACT_ATOMS: atom_id res chain seq x y z
N MET A 1 7.27 -35.68 -16.29
CA MET A 1 6.13 -34.94 -16.87
C MET A 1 5.62 -34.01 -15.78
N SER A 2 5.98 -32.72 -15.83
CA SER A 2 5.53 -31.72 -14.85
C SER A 2 4.05 -31.43 -15.13
N LEU A 3 3.18 -31.81 -14.20
CA LEU A 3 1.77 -31.44 -14.26
C LEU A 3 1.69 -29.92 -14.04
N ILE A 4 1.62 -29.16 -15.12
CA ILE A 4 1.26 -27.75 -15.05
C ILE A 4 -0.16 -27.74 -14.48
N GLN A 5 -0.24 -27.48 -13.18
CA GLN A 5 -1.47 -27.41 -12.42
C GLN A 5 -2.25 -26.22 -12.97
N GLN A 6 -3.10 -26.50 -13.95
CA GLN A 6 -3.99 -25.55 -14.59
C GLN A 6 -4.87 -24.99 -13.47
N ARG A 7 -4.53 -23.79 -12.96
CA ARG A 7 -5.37 -23.12 -11.96
C ARG A 7 -6.74 -22.95 -12.60
N THR A 8 -7.74 -23.54 -11.99
CA THR A 8 -9.13 -23.31 -12.35
C THR A 8 -9.35 -21.80 -12.40
N PRO A 9 -9.89 -21.23 -13.49
CA PRO A 9 -10.16 -19.80 -13.56
C PRO A 9 -11.03 -19.43 -12.36
N LEU A 10 -10.63 -18.37 -11.64
CA LEU A 10 -11.37 -17.87 -10.49
C LEU A 10 -12.81 -17.57 -10.92
N SER A 11 -13.76 -18.02 -10.12
CA SER A 11 -15.15 -17.64 -10.36
C SER A 11 -15.29 -16.13 -10.20
N SER A 12 -16.24 -15.53 -10.93
CA SER A 12 -16.47 -14.07 -10.89
C SER A 12 -16.76 -13.56 -9.47
N GLU A 13 -17.31 -14.41 -8.59
CA GLU A 13 -17.51 -14.11 -7.17
C GLU A 13 -16.18 -14.00 -6.41
N GLU A 14 -15.21 -14.87 -6.69
CA GLU A 14 -13.89 -14.83 -6.07
C GLU A 14 -13.09 -13.63 -6.56
N GLU A 15 -13.14 -13.32 -7.85
CA GLU A 15 -12.53 -12.10 -8.41
C GLU A 15 -13.07 -10.83 -7.74
N TYR A 16 -14.40 -10.74 -7.56
CA TYR A 16 -15.03 -9.62 -6.86
C TYR A 16 -14.59 -9.53 -5.40
N LYS A 17 -14.47 -10.67 -4.70
CA LYS A 17 -14.01 -10.73 -3.31
C LYS A 17 -12.58 -10.20 -3.17
N TYR A 18 -11.67 -10.62 -4.05
CA TYR A 18 -10.28 -10.13 -4.03
C TYR A 18 -10.18 -8.66 -4.44
N ALA A 19 -10.97 -8.22 -5.42
CA ALA A 19 -11.04 -6.81 -5.83
C ALA A 19 -11.51 -5.91 -4.68
N LYS A 20 -12.54 -6.35 -3.93
CA LYS A 20 -13.03 -5.62 -2.76
C LYS A 20 -11.99 -5.55 -1.64
N LEU A 21 -11.28 -6.66 -1.38
CA LEU A 21 -10.20 -6.70 -0.40
C LEU A 21 -9.06 -5.74 -0.79
N ALA A 22 -8.72 -5.66 -2.08
CA ALA A 22 -7.73 -4.69 -2.56
C ALA A 22 -8.24 -3.25 -2.40
N MET A 23 -9.53 -2.99 -2.63
CA MET A 23 -10.16 -1.69 -2.40
C MET A 23 -10.15 -1.25 -0.93
N GLU A 24 -10.12 -2.17 0.05
CA GLU A 24 -9.98 -1.81 1.48
C GLU A 24 -8.64 -1.11 1.78
N TRP A 25 -7.64 -1.28 0.92
CA TRP A 25 -6.32 -0.66 1.05
C TRP A 25 -6.25 0.70 0.31
N TYR A 26 -7.31 1.10 -0.38
CA TYR A 26 -7.42 2.39 -1.03
C TYR A 26 -8.05 3.42 -0.09
N GLY A 27 -7.35 4.54 0.09
CA GLY A 27 -7.81 5.67 0.88
C GLY A 27 -6.70 6.26 1.74
N TRP A 28 -6.89 7.51 2.15
CA TRP A 28 -5.90 8.24 2.96
C TRP A 28 -5.70 7.65 4.37
N GLY A 29 -6.70 6.91 4.89
CA GLY A 29 -6.63 6.20 6.17
C GLY A 29 -6.15 4.75 6.07
N SER A 30 -5.77 4.26 4.88
CA SER A 30 -5.28 2.89 4.73
C SER A 30 -3.86 2.74 5.29
N PRO A 31 -3.37 1.50 5.53
CA PRO A 31 -2.00 1.27 5.99
C PRO A 31 -0.94 1.93 5.08
N ILE A 32 -1.21 1.98 3.77
CA ILE A 32 -0.35 2.65 2.79
C ILE A 32 -0.38 4.16 2.99
N GLY A 33 -1.56 4.75 3.14
CA GLY A 33 -1.74 6.18 3.41
C GLY A 33 -1.04 6.62 4.71
N LEU A 34 -1.17 5.82 5.77
CA LEU A 34 -0.46 6.04 7.04
C LEU A 34 1.06 5.94 6.89
N GLY A 35 1.56 4.98 6.10
CA GLY A 35 2.99 4.87 5.78
C GLY A 35 3.52 6.12 5.07
N ILE A 36 2.80 6.61 4.06
CA ILE A 36 3.15 7.84 3.34
C ILE A 36 3.15 9.05 4.29
N LEU A 37 2.13 9.16 5.15
CA LEU A 37 2.04 10.23 6.15
C LEU A 37 3.26 10.24 7.08
N LEU A 38 3.65 9.08 7.61
CA LEU A 38 4.81 8.97 8.51
C LEU A 38 6.13 9.37 7.82
N VAL A 39 6.34 8.93 6.58
CA VAL A 39 7.52 9.31 5.80
C VAL A 39 7.53 10.81 5.53
N ALA A 40 6.38 11.39 5.17
CA ALA A 40 6.26 12.83 4.94
C ALA A 40 6.55 13.63 6.24
N LEU A 41 6.07 13.16 7.39
CA LEU A 41 6.36 13.78 8.69
C LEU A 41 7.85 13.70 9.03
N ALA A 42 8.51 12.56 8.78
CA ALA A 42 9.94 12.41 8.99
C ALA A 42 10.75 13.35 8.10
N ALA A 43 10.41 13.42 6.80
CA ALA A 43 11.05 14.34 5.86
C ALA A 43 10.85 15.79 6.29
N ALA A 44 9.63 16.18 6.68
CA ALA A 44 9.34 17.51 7.18
C ALA A 44 10.17 17.84 8.44
N ALA A 45 10.28 16.92 9.40
CA ALA A 45 11.10 17.12 10.59
C ALA A 45 12.59 17.33 10.26
N VAL A 46 13.14 16.58 9.31
CA VAL A 46 14.51 16.76 8.82
C VAL A 46 14.70 18.14 8.18
N LEU A 47 13.78 18.54 7.30
CA LEU A 47 13.83 19.85 6.66
C LEU A 47 13.74 20.99 7.67
N VAL A 48 12.85 20.88 8.67
CA VAL A 48 12.73 21.85 9.76
C VAL A 48 14.04 21.92 10.57
N ARG A 49 14.65 20.78 10.92
CA ARG A 49 15.95 20.77 11.60
C ARG A 49 16.99 21.53 10.79
N ILE A 50 17.09 21.27 9.49
CA ILE A 50 18.08 21.92 8.62
C ILE A 50 17.80 23.43 8.53
N ALA A 51 16.54 23.81 8.36
CA ALA A 51 16.14 25.22 8.26
C ALA A 51 16.45 26.01 9.54
N VAL A 52 16.29 25.39 10.71
CA VAL A 52 16.51 26.05 12.01
C VAL A 52 17.96 26.01 12.45
N TYR A 53 18.65 24.87 12.31
CA TYR A 53 19.97 24.65 12.88
C TYR A 53 21.11 24.66 11.85
N GLY A 54 20.81 24.83 10.56
CA GLY A 54 21.80 24.68 9.49
C GLY A 54 22.10 23.22 9.17
N LEU A 55 23.14 22.97 8.38
CA LEU A 55 23.63 21.62 8.04
C LEU A 55 24.51 21.07 9.16
#